data_AF-A0A6L2ZSJ9-F1
#
_entry.id   AF-A0A6L2ZSJ9-F1
#
_cell.length_a   1.000
_cell.length_b   1.000
_cell.length_c   1.000
_cell.angle_alpha   90.00
_cell.angle_beta   90.00
_cell.angle_gamma   90.00
#
_symmetry.space_group_name_H-M   'P 1'
#
loop_
_entity.id
_entity.type
_entity.pdbx_description
1 polymer ?
#
loop_
_entity_poly.entity_id
_entity_poly.type
_entity_poly.pdbx_seq_one_letter_code
_entity_poly.pdbx_strand_id
1 'polypeptide(L)' 'MSEETEWRVCDKCGVMSPKGDLWDVSCGYYLCDDCYWEDLERDCTDE' A
#
# COMPACT_ATOMS: atom_id res chain seq x y z
N MET A 1 4.32 -6.60 25.73
CA MET A 1 4.52 -7.16 24.38
C MET A 1 4.93 -5.97 23.53
N SER A 2 6.17 -5.95 23.06
CA SER A 2 6.65 -4.89 22.17
C SER A 2 6.25 -5.31 20.77
N GLU A 3 5.09 -4.87 20.29
CA GLU A 3 4.72 -5.05 18.90
C GLU A 3 5.67 -4.17 18.07
N GLU A 4 6.74 -4.76 17.53
CA GLU A 4 7.60 -4.07 16.58
C GLU A 4 6.73 -3.65 15.40
N THR A 5 6.49 -2.35 15.30
CA THR A 5 5.80 -1.76 14.17
C THR A 5 6.66 -1.99 12.92
N GLU A 6 6.25 -2.93 12.08
CA GLU A 6 6.85 -3.14 10.77
C GLU A 6 6.53 -1.93 9.89
N TRP A 7 7.55 -1.29 9.32
CA TRP A 7 7.41 -0.17 8.40
C TRP A 7 7.55 -0.65 6.95
N ARG A 8 6.77 -0.06 6.05
CA ARG A 8 6.86 -0.29 4.60
C ARG A 8 6.75 1.03 3.85
N VAL A 9 7.10 0.97 2.58
CA VAL A 9 7.10 2.13 1.68
C VAL A 9 5.98 1.93 0.66
N CYS A 10 5.21 2.99 0.40
CA CYS A 10 4.22 3.00 -0.67
C CYS A 10 4.92 2.89 -2.04
N ASP A 11 4.52 1.91 -2.85
CA ASP A 11 5.12 1.65 -4.16
C ASP A 11 4.87 2.79 -5.17
N LYS A 12 3.82 3.59 -5.00
CA LYS A 12 3.44 4.67 -5.93
C LYS A 12 4.13 6.01 -5.63
N CYS A 13 4.12 6.45 -4.37
CA CYS A 13 4.64 7.76 -3.99
C CYS A 13 5.90 7.73 -3.11
N GLY A 14 6.31 6.55 -2.63
CA GLY A 14 7.50 6.40 -1.78
C GLY A 14 7.32 6.83 -0.32
N VAL A 15 6.10 7.13 0.14
CA VAL A 15 5.87 7.47 1.56
C VAL A 15 6.11 6.25 2.45
N MET A 16 6.81 6.44 3.57
CA MET A 16 7.03 5.39 4.56
C MET A 16 5.93 5.44 5.61
N SER A 17 5.23 4.33 5.78
CA SER A 17 4.10 4.19 6.71
C SER A 17 4.18 2.84 7.43
N PRO A 18 3.54 2.71 8.60
CA PRO A 18 3.38 1.41 9.23
C PRO A 18 2.70 0.46 8.25
N LYS A 19 3.11 -0.80 8.24
CA LYS A 19 2.54 -1.83 7.35
C LYS A 19 1.03 -2.00 7.53
N GLY A 20 0.50 -1.72 8.72
CA GLY A 20 -0.95 -1.73 9.00
C GLY A 20 -1.73 -0.55 8.41
N ASP A 21 -1.04 0.53 8.03
CA ASP A 21 -1.62 1.73 7.43
C ASP A 21 -1.52 1.71 5.88
N LEU A 22 -0.88 0.71 5.30
CA LEU A 22 -0.77 0.54 3.85
C LEU A 22 -1.81 -0.47 3.36
N TRP A 23 -2.47 -0.13 2.26
CA TRP A 23 -3.42 -0.98 1.55
C TRP A 23 -2.66 -2.00 0.71
N ASP A 24 -2.94 -3.28 0.93
CA ASP A 24 -2.51 -4.37 0.06
C ASP A 24 -3.40 -4.36 -1.18
N VAL A 25 -2.84 -3.89 -2.30
CA VAL A 25 -3.54 -3.97 -3.58
C VAL A 25 -3.27 -5.34 -4.21
N SER A 26 -4.30 -5.91 -4.83
CA SER A 26 -4.27 -7.22 -5.48
C SER A 26 -3.34 -7.22 -6.69
N CYS A 27 -2.03 -7.23 -6.45
CA CYS A 27 -0.94 -7.30 -7.42
C CYS A 27 0.44 -7.39 -6.70
N GLY A 28 0.47 -7.46 -5.36
CA GLY A 28 1.71 -7.53 -4.58
C GLY A 28 2.37 -6.18 -4.29
N TYR A 29 1.64 -5.08 -4.51
CA TYR A 29 2.09 -3.72 -4.18
C TYR A 29 1.38 -3.20 -2.94
N TYR A 30 2.02 -2.26 -2.25
CA TYR A 30 1.46 -1.60 -1.08
C TYR A 30 1.26 -0.11 -1.36
N LEU A 31 0.04 0.38 -1.18
CA LEU A 31 -0.28 1.80 -1.39
C LEU A 31 -0.67 2.47 -0.08
N CYS A 32 -0.25 3.72 0.12
CA CYS A 32 -0.83 4.54 1.17
C CYS A 32 -2.29 4.87 0.84
N ASP A 33 -3.06 5.27 1.85
CA ASP A 33 -4.48 5.58 1.72
C ASP A 33 -4.78 6.50 0.54
N ASP A 34 -4.06 7.62 0.45
CA ASP A 34 -4.19 8.60 -0.64
C ASP A 34 -3.97 7.96 -2.03
N CYS A 35 -2.87 7.22 -2.19
CA CYS A 35 -2.55 6.53 -3.44
C CYS A 35 -3.54 5.44 -3.79
N TYR A 36 -4.05 4.70 -2.80
CA TYR A 36 -5.03 3.64 -2.99
C TYR A 36 -6.35 4.20 -3.54
N TRP A 37 -6.86 5.29 -2.97
CA TRP A 37 -8.09 5.91 -3.44
C TRP A 37 -7.96 6.52 -4.84
N GLU A 38 -6.77 7.00 -5.21
CA GLU A 38 -6.48 7.44 -6.58
C GLU A 38 -6.30 6.28 -7.58
N ASP A 39 -5.88 5.09 -7.13
CA ASP A 39 -5.60 3.93 -7.99
C ASP A 39 -6.77 2.96 -8.11
N LEU A 40 -7.91 3.20 -7.45
CA LEU A 40 -9.12 2.36 -7.56
C LEU A 40 -9.68 2.25 -8.98
N GLU A 41 -9.23 3.10 -9.91
CA GLU A 41 -9.56 2.99 -11.33
C GLU A 41 -8.63 2.04 -12.12
N ARG A 42 -7.51 1.59 -11.52
CA ARG A 42 -6.64 0.56 -12.10
C ARG A 42 -7.11 -0.81 -11.65
N ASP A 43 -8.03 -1.38 -12.42
CA ASP A 43 -8.30 -2.81 -12.34
C ASP A 43 -7.02 -3.56 -12.70
N CYS A 44 -6.47 -4.33 -11.75
CA CYS A 44 -5.34 -5.26 -11.95
C CYS A 44 -5.77 -6.48 -12.80
N THR A 45 -6.62 -6.28 -13.81
CA THR A 45 -6.84 -7.25 -14.88
C THR A 45 -5.63 -7.14 -15.82
N ASP A 46 -4.60 -7.93 -15.51
CA ASP A 46 -3.73 -8.42 -16.57
C ASP A 46 -4.60 -9.38 -17.41
N GLU A 47 -4.84 -8.98 -18.66
CA GLU A 47 -5.51 -9.70 -19.76
C GLU A 47 -7.01 -9.42 -20.06
#